data_AF-A0A5E7QL14-F1
#
_entry.id   AF-A0A5E7QL14-F1
#
_cell.length_a   1.000
_cell.length_b   1.000
_cell.length_c   1.000
_cell.angle_alpha   90.00
_cell.angle_beta   90.00
_cell.angle_gamma   90.00
#
_symmetry.space_group_name_H-M   'P 1'
#
loop_
_entity.id
_entity.type
_entity.pdbx_description
1 polymer ?
#
loop_
_entity_poly.entity_id
_entity_poly.type
_entity_poly.pdbx_seq_one_letter_code
_entity_poly.pdbx_strand_id
1 'polypeptide(L)'
;MSYHELSVEERVTIQLSHVQGFSLRRIALLIKRSPSTISRELRRNRESCGNYSAHTAQHSMRVRRRPCRPQRKLLRGSERFDLVIHMLRGRLSPEQIAGKLRSMNIPSLKDAYVYRETIYSAVYALPVGGLRKELILCLRQGKATRMPRTGGVDRKRSMNPTFKAAR
;
A
#
# COMPACT_ATOMS: atom_id res chain seq x y z
N MET A 1 6.81 15.69 -11.71
CA MET A 1 6.69 14.83 -12.91
C MET A 1 5.79 13.64 -12.57
N SER A 2 4.68 13.47 -13.29
CA SER A 2 3.76 12.35 -13.07
C SER A 2 4.09 11.20 -14.05
N TYR A 3 4.43 10.03 -13.51
CA TYR A 3 4.72 8.85 -14.31
C TYR A 3 3.41 8.21 -14.81
N HIS A 4 3.22 8.18 -16.13
CA HIS A 4 2.05 7.55 -16.76
C HIS A 4 2.48 6.26 -17.48
N GLU A 5 1.98 5.13 -17.00
CA GLU A 5 2.21 3.83 -17.64
C GLU A 5 1.55 3.77 -19.03
N LEU A 6 2.08 2.92 -19.92
CA LEU A 6 1.42 2.63 -21.19
C LEU A 6 0.23 1.71 -20.96
N SER A 7 -0.94 2.12 -21.44
CA SER A 7 -2.18 1.35 -21.40
C SER A 7 -2.08 0.11 -22.29
N VAL A 8 -3.05 -0.81 -22.17
CA VAL A 8 -3.10 -2.01 -23.01
C VAL A 8 -3.35 -1.61 -24.47
N GLU A 9 -4.21 -0.63 -24.71
CA GLU A 9 -4.56 -0.09 -26.03
C GLU A 9 -3.35 0.56 -26.69
N GLU A 10 -2.57 1.34 -25.93
CA GLU A 10 -1.32 1.93 -26.41
C GLU A 10 -0.31 0.84 -26.79
N ARG A 11 -0.20 -0.23 -25.99
CA ARG A 11 0.69 -1.36 -26.28
C ARG A 11 0.28 -2.12 -27.54
N VAL A 12 -1.02 -2.32 -27.76
CA VAL A 12 -1.56 -2.93 -28.99
C VAL A 12 -1.29 -2.04 -30.19
N THR A 13 -1.49 -0.72 -30.05
CA THR A 13 -1.17 0.24 -31.12
C THR A 13 0.30 0.21 -31.50
N ILE A 14 1.20 0.13 -30.50
CA ILE A 14 2.65 -0.04 -30.73
C ILE A 14 2.92 -1.32 -31.51
N GLN A 15 2.32 -2.45 -31.12
CA GLN A 15 2.52 -3.74 -31.80
C GLN A 15 2.08 -3.68 -33.26
N LEU A 16 0.85 -3.24 -33.54
CA LEU A 16 0.32 -3.16 -34.90
C LEU A 16 1.14 -2.22 -35.78
N SER A 17 1.48 -1.03 -35.26
CA SER A 17 2.26 -0.05 -36.01
C SER A 17 3.69 -0.52 -36.27
N HIS A 18 4.28 -1.27 -35.34
CA HIS A 18 5.61 -1.84 -35.50
C HIS A 18 5.63 -2.92 -36.59
N VAL A 19 4.60 -3.78 -36.64
CA VAL A 19 4.44 -4.79 -37.71
C VAL A 19 4.23 -4.12 -39.08
N GLN A 20 3.54 -2.98 -39.13
CA GLN A 20 3.38 -2.16 -40.34
C GLN A 20 4.66 -1.40 -40.75
N GLY A 21 5.76 -1.50 -39.98
CA GLY A 21 7.02 -0.83 -40.29
C GLY A 21 7.04 0.67 -40.00
N PHE A 22 6.14 1.19 -39.15
CA PHE A 22 6.15 2.61 -38.80
C PHE A 22 7.35 2.99 -37.95
N SER A 23 7.91 4.18 -38.22
CA SER A 23 9.00 4.72 -37.41
C SER A 23 8.55 5.01 -35.98
N LEU A 24 9.47 4.92 -35.01
CA LEU A 24 9.18 5.20 -33.60
C LEU A 24 8.55 6.59 -33.39
N ARG A 25 8.97 7.58 -34.17
CA ARG A 25 8.41 8.95 -34.11
C ARG A 25 6.94 8.98 -34.55
N ARG A 26 6.59 8.25 -35.62
CA ARG A 26 5.20 8.14 -36.09
C ARG A 26 4.32 7.45 -35.06
N ILE A 27 4.79 6.35 -34.48
CA ILE A 27 4.07 5.63 -33.41
C ILE A 27 3.83 6.56 -32.21
N ALA A 28 4.85 7.32 -31.81
CA ALA A 28 4.74 8.24 -30.68
C ALA A 28 3.71 9.34 -30.92
N LEU A 29 3.64 9.89 -32.13
CA LEU A 29 2.61 10.87 -32.53
C LEU A 29 1.20 10.26 -32.47
N LEU A 30 1.01 9.04 -32.96
CA LEU A 30 -0.29 8.35 -32.96
C LEU A 30 -0.86 8.20 -31.55
N ILE A 31 -0.05 7.77 -30.58
CA ILE A 31 -0.49 7.56 -29.19
C ILE A 31 -0.21 8.76 -28.28
N LYS A 32 0.23 9.90 -28.84
CA LYS A 32 0.59 11.13 -28.10
C LYS A 32 1.58 10.90 -26.95
N ARG A 33 2.62 10.09 -27.19
CA ARG A 33 3.72 9.82 -26.25
C ARG A 33 5.05 10.30 -26.82
N SER A 34 6.11 10.29 -25.99
CA SER A 34 7.46 10.56 -26.47
C SER A 34 8.03 9.35 -27.24
N PRO A 35 8.81 9.55 -28.32
CA PRO A 35 9.49 8.45 -29.03
C PRO A 35 10.40 7.62 -28.12
N SER A 36 10.98 8.26 -27.10
CA SER A 36 11.80 7.58 -26.08
C SER A 36 11.00 6.60 -25.22
N THR A 37 9.70 6.85 -25.01
CA THR A 37 8.80 5.92 -24.31
C THR A 37 8.63 4.64 -25.14
N ILE A 38 8.36 4.78 -26.45
CA ILE A 38 8.20 3.66 -27.37
C ILE A 38 9.50 2.84 -27.47
N SER A 39 10.64 3.51 -27.64
CA SER A 39 11.95 2.85 -27.70
C SER A 39 12.25 2.04 -26.43
N ARG A 40 11.99 2.61 -25.25
CA ARG A 40 12.19 1.91 -23.97
C ARG A 40 11.24 0.73 -23.81
N GLU A 41 10.01 0.85 -24.28
CA GLU A 41 9.00 -0.21 -24.25
C GLU A 41 9.43 -1.41 -25.11
N LEU A 42 9.74 -1.16 -26.38
CA LEU A 42 10.19 -2.19 -27.33
C LEU A 42 11.48 -2.87 -26.86
N ARG A 43 12.48 -2.10 -26.44
CA ARG A 43 13.76 -2.66 -25.97
C ARG A 43 13.60 -3.54 -24.74
N ARG A 44 12.68 -3.20 -23.83
CA ARG A 44 12.48 -3.90 -22.57
C ARG A 44 11.69 -5.20 -22.74
N ASN A 45 10.76 -5.24 -23.69
CA ASN A 45 9.84 -6.36 -23.90
C ASN A 45 10.06 -7.02 -25.27
N ARG A 46 11.30 -7.03 -25.76
CA ARG A 46 11.67 -7.72 -27.00
C ARG A 46 11.79 -9.22 -26.72
N GLU A 47 11.16 -10.02 -27.56
CA GLU A 47 11.24 -11.49 -27.50
C GLU A 47 12.54 -11.98 -28.15
N SER A 48 12.93 -13.23 -27.89
CA SER A 48 14.16 -13.82 -28.43
C SER A 48 14.19 -13.85 -29.96
N CYS A 49 13.02 -13.98 -30.59
CA CYS A 49 12.85 -13.90 -32.05
C CYS A 49 12.90 -12.46 -32.59
N GLY A 50 13.09 -11.46 -31.72
CA GLY A 50 13.20 -10.06 -32.09
C GLY A 50 11.87 -9.31 -32.21
N ASN A 51 10.74 -10.02 -32.07
CA ASN A 51 9.39 -9.45 -32.14
C ASN A 51 8.96 -8.79 -30.82
N TYR A 52 7.88 -8.00 -30.90
CA TYR A 52 7.22 -7.38 -29.76
C TYR A 52 5.76 -7.81 -29.70
N SER A 53 5.32 -8.30 -28.54
CA SER A 53 3.92 -8.63 -28.28
C SER A 53 3.38 -7.79 -27.12
N ALA A 54 2.27 -7.10 -27.36
CA ALA A 54 1.57 -6.30 -26.36
C ALA A 54 1.14 -7.16 -25.18
N HIS A 55 0.72 -8.40 -25.44
CA HIS A 55 0.30 -9.35 -24.41
C HIS A 55 1.45 -9.74 -23.49
N THR A 56 2.61 -10.13 -24.05
CA THR A 56 3.79 -10.48 -23.25
C THR A 56 4.35 -9.29 -22.50
N ALA A 57 4.34 -8.10 -23.10
CA ALA A 57 4.76 -6.86 -22.46
C ALA A 57 3.85 -6.49 -21.27
N GLN A 58 2.52 -6.60 -21.42
CA GLN A 58 1.55 -6.35 -20.36
C GLN A 58 1.69 -7.38 -19.22
N HIS A 59 1.85 -8.66 -19.55
CA HIS A 59 2.10 -9.71 -18.56
C HIS A 59 3.39 -9.45 -17.78
N SER A 60 4.49 -9.14 -18.50
CA SER A 60 5.80 -8.85 -17.90
C SER A 60 5.76 -7.63 -16.98
N MET A 61 5.02 -6.58 -17.35
CA MET A 61 4.79 -5.42 -16.48
C MET A 61 4.07 -5.84 -15.18
N ARG A 62 2.99 -6.63 -15.28
CA ARG A 62 2.24 -7.10 -14.12
C ARG A 62 3.10 -7.95 -13.20
N VAL A 63 3.89 -8.87 -13.75
CA VAL A 63 4.82 -9.72 -12.99
C VAL A 63 5.84 -8.86 -12.26
N ARG A 64 6.47 -7.89 -12.93
CA ARG A 64 7.46 -6.97 -12.32
C ARG A 64 6.86 -6.12 -11.21
N ARG A 65 5.58 -5.74 -11.29
CA ARG A 65 4.89 -4.97 -10.24
C ARG A 65 4.51 -5.79 -9.01
N ARG A 66 4.33 -7.11 -9.13
CA ARG A 66 3.93 -7.98 -7.99
C ARG A 66 4.88 -7.88 -6.79
N PRO A 67 6.21 -8.06 -6.93
CA PRO A 67 7.13 -8.01 -5.81
C PRO A 67 7.38 -6.59 -5.28
N CYS A 68 7.13 -5.54 -6.09
CA CYS A 68 7.27 -4.15 -5.63
C CYS A 68 6.22 -3.74 -4.60
N ARG A 69 5.18 -4.55 -4.39
CA ARG A 69 4.20 -4.33 -3.33
C ARG A 69 4.74 -4.89 -2.02
N PRO A 70 4.67 -4.15 -0.91
CA PRO A 70 5.04 -4.67 0.40
C PRO A 70 4.32 -5.98 0.67
N GLN A 71 5.09 -7.05 0.90
CA GLN A 71 4.51 -8.34 1.29
C GLN A 71 3.88 -8.21 2.67
N ARG A 72 2.64 -8.69 2.82
CA ARG A 72 1.98 -8.71 4.12
C ARG A 72 2.75 -9.69 5.02
N LYS A 73 3.28 -9.19 6.13
CA LYS A 73 4.05 -10.02 7.08
C LYS A 73 3.21 -11.07 7.81
N LEU A 74 1.91 -10.81 7.94
CA LEU A 74 0.92 -11.66 8.60
C LEU A 74 -0.15 -12.09 7.59
N LEU A 75 0.18 -13.09 6.76
CA LEU A 75 -0.76 -13.70 5.83
C LEU A 75 -1.59 -14.75 6.57
N ARG A 76 -2.89 -14.83 6.26
CA ARG A 76 -3.78 -15.84 6.85
C ARG A 76 -3.28 -17.25 6.49
N GLY A 77 -3.22 -18.14 7.49
CA GLY A 77 -2.70 -19.50 7.33
C GLY A 77 -1.18 -19.60 7.30
N SER A 78 -0.44 -18.50 7.52
CA SER A 78 0.98 -18.58 7.82
C SER A 78 1.17 -18.93 9.30
N GLU A 79 2.22 -19.71 9.61
CA GLU A 79 2.59 -20.06 10.99
C GLU A 79 2.70 -18.80 11.89
N ARG A 80 3.21 -17.70 11.34
CA ARG A 80 3.32 -16.41 12.04
C ARG A 80 1.96 -15.86 12.45
N PHE A 81 0.98 -15.95 11.56
CA PHE A 81 -0.36 -15.45 11.81
C PHE A 81 -1.07 -16.30 12.86
N ASP A 82 -0.93 -17.62 12.80
CA ASP A 82 -1.53 -18.54 13.76
C ASP A 82 -0.91 -18.35 15.17
N LEU A 83 0.40 -18.12 15.23
CA LEU A 83 1.09 -17.78 16.47
C LEU A 83 0.58 -16.45 17.06
N VAL A 84 0.40 -15.42 16.24
CA VAL A 84 -0.19 -14.14 16.69
C VAL A 84 -1.62 -14.33 17.19
N ILE A 85 -2.44 -15.13 16.51
CA ILE A 85 -3.80 -15.48 16.97
C ILE A 85 -3.75 -16.17 18.34
N HIS A 86 -2.88 -17.17 18.49
CA HIS A 86 -2.73 -17.89 19.76
C HIS A 86 -2.37 -16.94 20.90
N MET A 87 -1.42 -16.02 20.68
CA MET A 87 -1.05 -15.03 21.68
C MET A 87 -2.15 -14.00 21.97
N LEU A 88 -2.91 -13.57 20.95
CA LEU A 88 -4.07 -12.68 21.13
C LEU A 88 -5.16 -13.36 21.98
N ARG A 89 -5.44 -14.63 21.72
CA ARG A 89 -6.38 -15.44 22.54
C ARG A 89 -5.92 -15.55 23.99
N GLY A 90 -4.60 -15.65 24.21
CA GLY A 90 -3.96 -15.55 25.52
C GLY A 90 -3.98 -14.15 26.17
N ARG A 91 -4.68 -13.17 25.58
CA ARG A 91 -4.84 -11.79 26.08
C ARG A 91 -3.53 -10.98 26.15
N LEU A 92 -2.51 -11.37 25.37
CA LEU A 92 -1.31 -10.54 25.20
C LEU A 92 -1.67 -9.31 24.34
N SER A 93 -1.13 -8.15 24.71
CA SER A 93 -1.30 -6.95 23.90
C SER A 93 -0.45 -7.03 22.61
N PRO A 94 -0.83 -6.34 21.52
CA PRO A 94 -0.01 -6.28 20.30
C PRO A 94 1.44 -5.84 20.54
N GLU A 95 1.70 -4.97 21.51
CA GLU A 95 3.04 -4.56 21.95
C GLU A 95 3.82 -5.73 22.57
N GLN A 96 3.18 -6.48 23.48
CA GLN A 96 3.76 -7.65 24.13
C GLN A 96 4.04 -8.76 23.12
N ILE A 97 3.13 -8.98 22.17
CA ILE A 97 3.30 -9.95 21.09
C ILE A 97 4.51 -9.57 20.22
N ALA A 98 4.60 -8.31 19.80
CA ALA A 98 5.75 -7.83 19.01
C ALA A 98 7.08 -7.99 19.78
N GLY A 99 7.09 -7.74 21.09
CA GLY A 99 8.26 -7.98 21.95
C GLY A 99 8.62 -9.45 22.06
N LYS A 100 7.64 -10.33 22.31
CA LYS A 100 7.84 -11.77 22.46
C LYS A 100 8.29 -12.43 21.16
N LEU A 101 7.74 -12.01 20.02
CA LEU A 101 8.17 -12.49 18.70
C LEU A 101 9.62 -12.13 18.40
N ARG A 102 10.09 -10.96 18.84
CA ARG A 102 11.52 -10.59 18.73
C ARG A 102 12.43 -11.47 19.57
N SER A 103 12.01 -11.85 20.78
CA SER A 103 12.86 -12.64 21.69
C SER A 103 12.89 -14.13 21.37
N MET A 104 11.91 -14.65 20.64
CA MET A 104 11.80 -16.08 20.33
C MET A 104 12.84 -16.62 19.32
N ASN A 105 13.61 -15.75 18.66
CA ASN A 105 14.75 -16.10 17.79
C ASN A 105 14.51 -17.30 16.84
N ILE A 106 13.30 -17.40 16.26
CA ILE A 106 12.88 -18.54 15.44
C ILE A 106 13.58 -18.48 14.07
N PRO A 107 14.36 -19.51 13.66
CA PRO A 107 15.13 -19.49 12.41
C PRO A 107 14.33 -19.20 11.14
N SER A 108 13.09 -19.70 11.03
CA SER A 108 12.18 -19.45 9.89
C SER A 108 11.52 -18.07 9.90
N LEU A 109 11.71 -17.28 10.96
CA LEU A 109 11.14 -15.94 11.15
C LEU A 109 12.19 -14.83 11.32
N LYS A 110 13.49 -15.12 11.19
CA LYS A 110 14.59 -14.19 11.54
C LYS A 110 14.48 -12.78 10.93
N ASP A 111 14.02 -12.66 9.67
CA ASP A 111 13.87 -11.36 9.00
C ASP A 111 12.51 -10.69 9.23
N ALA A 112 11.59 -11.35 9.92
CA ALA A 112 10.19 -10.96 10.02
C ALA A 112 9.91 -10.17 11.30
N TYR A 113 10.49 -8.97 11.43
CA TYR A 113 10.08 -8.02 12.46
C TYR A 113 8.58 -7.67 12.30
N VAL A 114 7.75 -8.09 13.25
CA VAL A 114 6.32 -7.74 13.30
C VAL A 114 6.16 -6.63 14.35
N TYR A 115 5.72 -5.46 13.91
CA TYR A 115 5.39 -4.35 14.81
C TYR A 115 3.92 -4.44 15.26
N ARG A 116 3.56 -3.78 16.36
CA ARG A 116 2.17 -3.79 16.87
C ARG A 116 1.16 -3.30 15.82
N GLU A 117 1.52 -2.29 15.01
CA GLU A 117 0.70 -1.75 13.92
C GLU A 117 0.51 -2.78 12.80
N THR A 118 1.48 -3.69 12.61
CA THR A 118 1.33 -4.81 11.67
C THR A 118 0.26 -5.78 12.15
N ILE A 119 0.20 -6.04 13.47
CA ILE A 119 -0.83 -6.88 14.10
C ILE A 119 -2.20 -6.20 13.98
N TYR A 120 -2.30 -4.92 14.34
CA TYR A 120 -3.55 -4.15 14.16
C TYR A 120 -4.02 -4.18 12.70
N SER A 121 -3.13 -3.86 11.76
CA SER A 121 -3.45 -3.87 10.33
C SER A 121 -3.92 -5.26 9.87
N ALA A 122 -3.29 -6.33 10.36
CA ALA A 122 -3.68 -7.69 10.02
C ALA A 122 -5.08 -8.04 10.55
N VAL A 123 -5.39 -7.70 11.80
CA VAL A 123 -6.72 -7.95 12.41
C VAL A 123 -7.81 -7.17 11.68
N TYR A 124 -7.58 -5.89 11.38
CA TYR A 124 -8.57 -5.05 10.69
C TYR A 124 -8.72 -5.38 9.20
N ALA A 125 -7.69 -5.93 8.55
CA ALA A 125 -7.75 -6.37 7.16
C ALA A 125 -8.42 -7.74 6.97
N LEU A 126 -8.84 -8.43 8.04
CA LEU A 126 -9.59 -9.67 7.94
C LEU A 126 -10.99 -9.44 7.35
N PRO A 127 -11.52 -10.40 6.57
CA PRO A 127 -12.90 -10.34 6.13
C PRO A 127 -13.84 -10.30 7.34
N VAL A 128 -15.01 -9.68 7.17
CA VAL A 128 -16.03 -9.65 8.22
C VAL A 128 -16.46 -11.08 8.52
N GLY A 129 -16.33 -11.51 9.78
CA GLY A 129 -16.61 -12.89 10.18
C GLY A 129 -16.31 -13.15 11.65
N GLY A 130 -16.57 -14.38 12.10
CA GLY A 130 -16.39 -14.80 13.49
C GLY A 130 -14.96 -14.57 14.02
N LEU A 131 -13.96 -14.95 13.22
CA LEU A 131 -12.55 -14.76 13.58
C LEU A 131 -12.19 -13.28 13.81
N ARG A 132 -12.66 -12.38 12.94
CA ARG A 132 -12.38 -10.95 13.12
C ARG A 132 -13.02 -10.42 14.40
N LYS A 133 -14.27 -10.80 14.68
CA LYS A 133 -14.98 -10.40 15.91
C LYS A 133 -14.25 -10.93 17.15
N GLU A 134 -13.87 -12.20 17.14
CA GLU A 134 -13.11 -12.86 18.21
C GLU A 134 -11.79 -12.12 18.48
N LEU A 135 -10.98 -11.87 17.45
CA LEU A 135 -9.69 -11.20 17.62
C LEU A 135 -9.83 -9.76 18.09
N ILE A 136 -10.87 -9.04 17.64
CA ILE A 136 -11.16 -7.69 18.13
C ILE A 136 -11.53 -7.71 19.63
N LEU A 137 -12.23 -8.73 20.11
CA LEU A 137 -12.53 -8.91 21.54
C LEU A 137 -11.28 -9.26 22.36
N CYS A 138 -10.33 -9.98 21.75
CA CYS A 138 -9.05 -10.33 22.34
C CYS A 138 -8.11 -9.13 22.46
N LEU A 139 -8.19 -8.15 21.54
CA LEU A 139 -7.45 -6.90 21.67
C LEU A 139 -7.88 -6.19 22.94
N ARG A 140 -6.95 -6.01 23.88
CA ARG A 140 -7.13 -5.06 24.98
C ARG A 140 -7.30 -3.68 24.38
N GLN A 141 -8.55 -3.25 24.21
CA GLN A 141 -8.84 -1.86 23.87
C GLN A 141 -8.50 -1.03 25.10
N GLY A 142 -7.25 -0.59 25.20
CA GLY A 142 -6.85 0.47 26.10
C GLY A 142 -7.48 1.77 25.61
N LYS A 143 -8.81 1.93 25.71
CA LYS A 143 -9.36 3.26 25.87
C LYS A 143 -9.06 3.66 27.31
N ALA A 144 -7.85 4.18 27.53
CA ALA A 144 -7.65 5.10 28.64
C ALA A 144 -8.45 6.36 28.30
N THR A 145 -9.75 6.34 28.59
CA THR A 145 -10.55 7.57 28.54
C THR A 145 -10.10 8.43 29.71
N ARG A 146 -9.07 9.27 29.49
CA ARG A 146 -9.00 10.65 30.02
C ARG A 146 -7.84 11.45 29.41
N MET A 147 -8.14 12.37 28.49
CA MET A 147 -7.44 13.66 28.30
C MET A 147 -8.43 14.62 27.63
N PRO A 148 -8.66 15.82 28.21
CA PRO A 148 -7.66 16.89 28.09
C PRO A 148 -7.27 17.52 29.44
N ARG A 149 -6.02 18.01 29.54
CA ARG A 149 -5.58 18.98 30.57
C ARG A 149 -4.82 20.14 29.94
N THR A 150 -5.27 20.58 28.77
CA THR A 150 -4.80 21.84 28.18
C THR A 150 -6.03 22.64 27.87
N GLY A 151 -6.24 23.70 28.68
CA GLY A 151 -7.33 24.64 28.52
C GLY A 151 -7.31 25.21 27.11
N GLY A 152 -8.41 25.02 26.39
CA GLY A 152 -8.66 25.82 25.20
C GLY A 152 -8.65 27.28 25.62
N VAL A 153 -7.72 28.05 25.06
CA VAL A 153 -7.73 29.51 25.18
C VAL A 153 -9.04 29.98 24.58
N ASP A 154 -9.88 30.57 25.41
CA ASP A 154 -11.16 31.14 25.04
C ASP A 154 -10.90 32.34 24.11
N ARG A 155 -11.15 32.18 22.81
CA ARG A 155 -10.95 33.21 21.78
C ARG A 155 -12.26 33.85 21.34
N LYS A 156 -13.14 34.18 22.29
CA LYS A 156 -14.30 35.03 22.01
C LYS A 156 -14.42 36.16 23.02
N ARG A 157 -14.26 37.38 22.48
CA ARG A 157 -14.51 38.72 23.03
C ARG A 157 -13.39 39.34 23.88
N SER A 158 -12.37 39.84 23.17
CA SER A 158 -11.73 41.11 23.52
C SER A 158 -11.79 42.06 22.32
N MET A 159 -12.79 42.94 22.30
CA MET A 159 -12.71 44.29 21.74
C MET A 159 -13.93 45.10 22.22
N ASN A 160 -13.70 45.89 23.26
CA ASN A 160 -14.47 47.10 23.62
C ASN A 160 -14.23 48.19 22.53
N PRO A 161 -14.95 49.34 22.46
CA PRO A 161 -15.82 49.94 23.47
C PRO A 161 -17.17 50.50 22.98
N THR A 162 -18.08 50.71 23.92
CA THR A 162 -19.29 51.53 23.82
C THR A 162 -18.95 53.01 23.64
N PHE A 163 -19.38 53.63 22.53
CA PHE A 163 -19.66 55.06 22.46
C PHE A 163 -20.89 55.36 23.31
N LYS A 164 -20.78 56.30 24.27
CA LYS A 164 -21.93 56.88 24.97
C LYS A 164 -21.83 58.40 24.86
N ALA A 165 -22.76 58.99 24.10
CA ALA A 165 -23.05 60.41 24.10
C ALA A 165 -24.06 60.75 25.21
N ALA A 166 -24.15 62.04 25.51
CA ALA A 166 -25.07 62.77 26.41
C ALA A 166 -24.61 62.92 27.87
N ARG A 167 -23.99 64.06 28.21
CA ARG A 167 -24.71 65.32 28.52
C ARG A 167 -23.79 66.52 28.35
#